data_AF-A0A7V3DXI5-F1
#
_entry.id   AF-A0A7V3DXI5-F1
#
_cell.length_a   1.000
_cell.length_b   1.000
_cell.length_c   1.000
_cell.angle_alpha   90.00
_cell.angle_beta   90.00
_cell.angle_gamma   90.00
#
_symmetry.space_group_name_H-M   'P 1'
#
loop_
_entity.id
_entity.type
_entity.pdbx_description
1 polymer ?
#
loop_
_entity_poly.entity_id
_entity_poly.type
_entity_poly.pdbx_seq_one_letter_code
_entity_poly.pdbx_strand_id
1 'polypeptide(L)'
;MNEEKLIIERARKLPLGKCYVNEDWKESSMASVLVTRKHVNGNVTFSHFIVDLLCLGVKDAFGRFNFSEKELMDHLDDQPIDFIEIPYVLAHNIIYSGLDYAEEMGIQPIKEFQYARYVLEEDTEDIELIDIECGKDGKPLLMGEYSPKIMQVKAHLERTLGKDNFTFVLGNSFEDEYEEEGDVEDYEDDIFDDEWLDDEEEEEYGSPFNTEKGPPSAEDLAYMEKKLEMGYITDEDLFDIEYRFEDWLFDDTIEDDTTLEDDYQNVLMDHELTDEVREFVDDIYEYTISDALELIEEKMTEWPDMPLLYGLYAEFLFNKDGKEADEYIKKSLSKFPNSFILSAQYLHQLHEAGNNDEFGRYLAGRHSLYEYEAEEMILTTFLEKFYVAMAYYFIWKKELNRGLQYLSATMSEERPDLIYGVYLSAIKLKMEEAKN
;
A
#
# COMPACT_ATOMS: atom_id res chain seq x y z
N MET A 1 22.05 -3.78 14.27
CA MET A 1 21.98 -5.08 14.99
C MET A 1 20.51 -5.46 15.02
N ASN A 2 20.14 -6.64 14.52
CA ASN A 2 18.73 -7.02 14.35
C ASN A 2 18.01 -7.02 15.72
N GLU A 3 16.93 -6.26 15.86
CA GLU A 3 16.15 -6.13 17.10
C GLU A 3 15.50 -7.46 17.52
N GLU A 4 15.04 -8.27 16.56
CA GLU A 4 14.44 -9.58 16.80
C GLU A 4 15.40 -10.47 17.59
N LYS A 5 16.68 -10.48 17.21
CA LYS A 5 17.72 -11.25 17.87
C LYS A 5 17.95 -10.77 19.32
N LEU A 6 17.92 -9.46 19.54
CA LEU A 6 18.07 -8.90 20.89
C LEU A 6 16.89 -9.26 21.78
N ILE A 7 15.66 -9.25 21.24
CA ILE A 7 14.45 -9.65 21.94
C ILE A 7 14.54 -11.13 22.33
N ILE A 8 14.86 -12.01 21.39
CA ILE A 8 15.05 -13.46 21.64
C ILE A 8 16.08 -13.71 22.76
N GLU A 9 17.24 -13.05 22.70
CA GLU A 9 18.35 -13.34 23.61
C GLU A 9 18.19 -12.72 25.01
N ARG A 10 17.43 -11.63 25.13
CA ARG A 10 17.48 -10.75 26.32
C ARG A 10 16.14 -10.42 26.95
N ALA A 11 15.02 -10.43 26.22
CA ALA A 11 13.75 -9.91 26.75
C ALA A 11 13.28 -10.61 28.04
N ARG A 12 13.29 -11.95 28.10
CA ARG A 12 12.92 -12.71 29.31
C ARG A 12 13.82 -12.48 30.53
N LYS A 13 15.03 -11.94 30.34
CA LYS A 13 15.95 -11.62 31.45
C LYS A 13 15.60 -10.28 32.10
N LEU A 14 14.73 -9.49 31.49
CA LEU A 14 14.29 -8.21 31.99
C LEU A 14 13.01 -8.40 32.83
N PRO A 15 12.82 -7.59 33.89
CA PRO A 15 11.57 -7.58 34.64
C PRO A 15 10.40 -7.13 33.77
N LEU A 16 9.22 -7.69 34.03
CA LEU A 16 7.96 -7.24 33.42
C LEU A 16 7.71 -5.75 33.70
N GLY A 17 7.24 -5.06 32.66
CA GLY A 17 6.83 -3.68 32.72
C GLY A 17 5.31 -3.52 32.71
N LYS A 18 4.85 -2.36 32.23
CA LYS A 18 3.43 -2.08 32.03
C LYS A 18 2.93 -2.82 30.78
N CYS A 19 1.64 -3.12 30.75
CA CYS A 19 0.98 -3.66 29.57
C CYS A 19 -0.19 -2.77 29.20
N TYR A 20 -0.53 -2.75 27.92
CA TYR A 20 -1.59 -1.91 27.38
C TYR A 20 -2.46 -2.72 26.42
N VAL A 21 -3.73 -2.34 26.31
CA VAL A 21 -4.65 -2.86 25.30
C VAL A 21 -5.55 -1.73 24.81
N ASN A 22 -6.08 -1.79 23.59
CA ASN A 22 -7.12 -0.88 23.14
C ASN A 22 -8.38 -0.97 24.04
N GLU A 23 -9.04 0.14 24.32
CA GLU A 23 -10.15 0.19 25.29
C GLU A 23 -11.33 -0.72 24.92
N ASP A 24 -11.66 -0.79 23.63
CA ASP A 24 -12.82 -1.49 23.06
C ASP A 24 -12.53 -2.95 22.66
N TRP A 25 -11.44 -3.55 23.17
CA TRP A 25 -11.00 -4.89 22.74
C TRP A 25 -12.04 -6.00 22.97
N LYS A 26 -12.91 -5.83 23.97
CA LYS A 26 -13.98 -6.80 24.27
C LYS A 26 -15.11 -6.68 23.27
N GLU A 27 -15.56 -5.45 23.03
CA GLU A 27 -16.66 -5.12 22.12
C GLU A 27 -16.30 -5.43 20.67
N SER A 28 -15.07 -5.08 20.27
CA SER A 28 -14.55 -5.34 18.92
C SER A 28 -14.11 -6.79 18.71
N SER A 29 -13.86 -7.55 19.79
CA SER A 29 -13.20 -8.87 19.75
C SER A 29 -11.85 -8.84 18.99
N MET A 30 -11.21 -7.67 18.95
CA MET A 30 -9.93 -7.40 18.32
C MET A 30 -9.04 -6.69 19.34
N ALA A 31 -8.04 -7.41 19.85
CA ALA A 31 -7.18 -6.90 20.91
C ALA A 31 -5.80 -6.51 20.39
N SER A 32 -5.50 -5.23 20.46
CA SER A 32 -4.20 -4.63 20.21
C SER A 32 -3.43 -4.57 21.53
N VAL A 33 -2.62 -5.58 21.81
CA VAL A 33 -1.98 -5.78 23.13
C VAL A 33 -0.49 -5.44 23.06
N LEU A 34 -0.02 -4.56 23.95
CA LEU A 34 1.39 -4.22 24.09
C LEU A 34 1.93 -4.70 25.44
N VAL A 35 3.00 -5.49 25.42
CA VAL A 35 3.68 -6.02 26.61
C VAL A 35 5.10 -5.49 26.69
N THR A 36 5.45 -4.87 27.82
CA THR A 36 6.78 -4.28 28.03
C THR A 36 7.64 -5.04 29.05
N ARG A 37 8.95 -4.83 28.93
CA ARG A 37 10.01 -5.31 29.81
C ARG A 37 10.94 -4.14 30.14
N LYS A 38 11.25 -3.92 31.42
CA LYS A 38 11.98 -2.73 31.88
C LYS A 38 13.49 -2.96 31.92
N HIS A 39 14.24 -2.02 31.35
CA HIS A 39 15.70 -1.98 31.45
C HIS A 39 16.16 -1.17 32.67
N VAL A 40 17.39 -1.42 33.11
CA VAL A 40 18.01 -0.69 34.25
C VAL A 40 18.25 0.79 33.97
N ASN A 41 18.31 1.20 32.70
CA ASN A 41 18.50 2.58 32.27
C ASN A 41 17.18 3.39 32.19
N GLY A 42 16.03 2.76 32.52
CA GLY A 42 14.71 3.38 32.41
C GLY A 42 14.02 3.18 31.07
N ASN A 43 14.70 2.61 30.07
CA ASN A 43 14.10 2.25 28.79
C ASN A 43 13.26 0.97 28.90
N VAL A 44 12.52 0.67 27.84
CA VAL A 44 11.65 -0.49 27.69
C VAL A 44 12.01 -1.30 26.44
N THR A 45 11.91 -2.61 26.54
CA THR A 45 11.73 -3.48 25.37
C THR A 45 10.26 -3.86 25.34
N PHE A 46 9.61 -3.81 24.17
CA PHE A 46 8.21 -4.19 24.07
C PHE A 46 7.96 -5.04 22.84
N SER A 47 6.88 -5.81 22.90
CA SER A 47 6.22 -6.34 21.72
C SER A 47 4.76 -5.95 21.72
N HIS A 48 4.25 -5.72 20.52
CA HIS A 48 2.88 -5.36 20.23
C HIS A 48 2.28 -6.49 19.41
N PHE A 49 1.10 -6.95 19.79
CA PHE A 49 0.37 -8.05 19.20
C PHE A 49 -1.02 -7.56 18.79
N ILE A 50 -1.47 -7.92 17.60
CA ILE A 50 -2.87 -7.77 17.20
C ILE A 50 -3.50 -9.16 17.20
N VAL A 51 -4.46 -9.35 18.10
CA VAL A 51 -5.10 -10.63 18.42
C VAL A 51 -6.56 -10.56 17.97
N ASP A 52 -6.90 -11.39 17.00
CA ASP A 52 -8.27 -11.66 16.57
C ASP A 52 -8.84 -12.78 17.46
N LEU A 53 -9.77 -12.42 18.34
CA LEU A 53 -10.42 -13.37 19.25
C LEU A 53 -11.56 -14.13 18.58
N LEU A 54 -11.98 -13.77 17.37
CA LEU A 54 -13.09 -14.38 16.67
C LEU A 54 -12.68 -15.60 15.84
N CYS A 55 -11.47 -15.61 15.29
CA CYS A 55 -10.98 -16.73 14.49
C CYS A 55 -9.45 -16.83 14.36
N LEU A 56 -8.78 -15.76 13.92
CA LEU A 56 -7.43 -15.85 13.38
C LEU A 56 -6.31 -15.92 14.43
N GLY A 57 -6.60 -15.62 15.70
CA GLY A 57 -5.60 -15.52 16.75
C GLY A 57 -4.63 -14.34 16.51
N VAL A 58 -3.34 -14.54 16.78
CA VAL A 58 -2.34 -13.47 16.58
C VAL A 58 -2.11 -13.24 15.08
N LYS A 59 -2.72 -12.18 14.53
CA LYS A 59 -2.67 -11.83 13.10
C LYS A 59 -1.55 -10.86 12.74
N ASP A 60 -1.06 -10.07 13.70
CA ASP A 60 0.08 -9.18 13.57
C ASP A 60 0.90 -9.12 14.87
N ALA A 61 2.21 -8.91 14.75
CA ALA A 61 3.13 -8.83 15.86
C ALA A 61 4.44 -8.15 15.46
N PHE A 62 4.94 -7.25 16.30
CA PHE A 62 6.31 -6.76 16.18
C PHE A 62 6.93 -6.46 17.54
N GLY A 63 8.22 -6.17 17.57
CA GLY A 63 8.89 -5.72 18.78
C GLY A 63 9.97 -4.68 18.55
N ARG A 64 10.28 -3.93 19.62
CA ARG A 64 11.34 -2.92 19.66
C ARG A 64 12.20 -3.10 20.90
N PHE A 65 13.50 -2.84 20.77
CA PHE A 65 14.44 -3.09 21.84
C PHE A 65 15.03 -1.80 22.42
N ASN A 66 14.93 -1.63 23.75
CA ASN A 66 15.55 -0.51 24.48
C ASN A 66 15.08 0.89 24.02
N PHE A 67 13.77 1.02 23.79
CA PHE A 67 13.04 2.25 23.51
C PHE A 67 12.87 3.11 24.77
N SER A 68 12.87 4.43 24.67
CA SER A 68 12.56 5.26 25.85
C SER A 68 11.08 5.17 26.22
N GLU A 69 10.75 5.41 27.49
CA GLU A 69 9.35 5.45 27.95
C GLU A 69 8.56 6.55 27.22
N LYS A 70 9.20 7.67 26.87
CA LYS A 70 8.56 8.73 26.09
C LYS A 70 8.20 8.25 24.68
N GLU A 71 9.13 7.63 23.96
CA GLU A 71 8.86 7.12 22.61
C GLU A 71 7.80 6.01 22.61
N LEU A 72 7.70 5.22 23.69
CA LEU A 72 6.59 4.28 23.87
C LEU A 72 5.25 5.01 24.01
N MET A 73 5.18 6.05 24.83
CA MET A 73 3.94 6.82 25.01
C MET A 73 3.56 7.57 23.73
N ASP A 74 4.53 8.21 23.06
CA ASP A 74 4.31 8.86 21.76
C ASP A 74 3.77 7.82 20.73
N HIS A 75 4.32 6.59 20.71
CA HIS A 75 3.82 5.51 19.84
C HIS A 75 2.38 5.10 20.13
N LEU A 76 1.98 5.05 21.42
CA LEU A 76 0.60 4.74 21.83
C LEU A 76 -0.36 5.88 21.48
N ASP A 77 0.05 7.13 21.71
CA ASP A 77 -0.75 8.34 21.45
C ASP A 77 -0.93 8.59 19.93
N ASP A 78 0.02 8.15 19.10
CA ASP A 78 -0.06 8.23 17.64
C ASP A 78 -0.98 7.16 17.01
N GLN A 79 -1.49 6.18 17.79
CA GLN A 79 -2.41 5.18 17.27
C GLN A 79 -3.83 5.78 17.12
N PRO A 80 -4.61 5.36 16.11
CA PRO A 80 -5.99 5.82 15.92
C PRO A 80 -6.98 5.25 16.95
N ILE A 81 -6.50 4.49 17.94
CA ILE A 81 -7.29 3.81 18.97
C ILE A 81 -6.71 4.12 20.35
N ASP A 82 -7.58 4.29 21.33
CA ASP A 82 -7.19 4.62 22.70
C ASP A 82 -6.71 3.37 23.45
N PHE A 83 -5.56 3.47 24.14
CA PHE A 83 -5.00 2.40 24.94
C PHE A 83 -5.21 2.62 26.44
N ILE A 84 -5.55 1.54 27.14
CA ILE A 84 -5.65 1.48 28.60
C ILE A 84 -4.55 0.58 29.18
N GLU A 85 -4.01 0.96 30.34
CA GLU A 85 -3.05 0.12 31.08
C GLU A 85 -3.77 -1.08 31.71
N ILE A 86 -3.26 -2.29 31.49
CA ILE A 86 -3.81 -3.54 32.03
C ILE A 86 -2.78 -4.36 32.81
N PRO A 87 -3.21 -5.23 33.74
CA PRO A 87 -2.33 -6.19 34.38
C PRO A 87 -1.71 -7.15 33.36
N TYR A 88 -0.45 -7.54 33.57
CA TYR A 88 0.23 -8.52 32.72
C TYR A 88 -0.54 -9.84 32.57
N VAL A 89 -1.17 -10.32 33.64
CA VAL A 89 -1.98 -11.56 33.62
C VAL A 89 -3.07 -11.47 32.56
N LEU A 90 -3.76 -10.32 32.45
CA LEU A 90 -4.80 -10.14 31.43
C LEU A 90 -4.19 -10.09 30.01
N ALA A 91 -3.10 -9.35 29.82
CA ALA A 91 -2.42 -9.27 28.52
C ALA A 91 -1.95 -10.67 28.04
N HIS A 92 -1.40 -11.46 28.95
CA HIS A 92 -0.96 -12.83 28.69
C HIS A 92 -2.14 -13.73 28.30
N ASN A 93 -3.23 -13.74 29.08
CA ASN A 93 -4.40 -14.55 28.76
C ASN A 93 -5.05 -14.12 27.43
N ILE A 94 -5.17 -12.84 27.11
CA ILE A 94 -5.72 -12.40 25.80
C ILE A 94 -4.92 -12.99 24.63
N ILE A 95 -3.59 -12.90 24.69
CA ILE A 95 -2.70 -13.38 23.62
C ILE A 95 -2.78 -14.90 23.51
N TYR A 96 -2.67 -15.63 24.63
CA TYR A 96 -2.66 -17.09 24.61
C TYR A 96 -4.04 -17.69 24.30
N SER A 97 -5.14 -17.12 24.79
CA SER A 97 -6.49 -17.56 24.40
C SER A 97 -6.76 -17.39 22.89
N GLY A 98 -6.29 -16.30 22.28
CA GLY A 98 -6.38 -16.13 20.83
C GLY A 98 -5.52 -17.14 20.05
N LEU A 99 -4.31 -17.44 20.54
CA LEU A 99 -3.42 -18.46 19.95
C LEU A 99 -4.02 -19.86 20.01
N ASP A 100 -4.45 -20.27 21.20
CA ASP A 100 -5.01 -21.59 21.45
C ASP A 100 -6.28 -21.78 20.62
N TYR A 101 -7.16 -20.77 20.58
CA TYR A 101 -8.39 -20.83 19.80
C TYR A 101 -8.11 -20.98 18.29
N ALA A 102 -7.16 -20.24 17.74
CA ALA A 102 -6.74 -20.38 16.35
C ALA A 102 -6.09 -21.75 16.07
N GLU A 103 -5.30 -22.26 17.01
CA GLU A 103 -4.64 -23.57 16.89
C GLU A 103 -5.66 -24.73 16.86
N GLU A 104 -6.77 -24.64 17.62
CA GLU A 104 -7.88 -25.61 17.56
C GLU A 104 -8.48 -25.72 16.15
N MET A 105 -8.40 -24.66 15.35
CA MET A 105 -8.85 -24.61 13.95
C MET A 105 -7.72 -24.95 12.96
N GLY A 106 -6.53 -25.29 13.44
CA GLY A 106 -5.35 -25.55 12.61
C GLY A 106 -4.74 -24.30 11.98
N ILE A 107 -5.04 -23.10 12.51
CA ILE A 107 -4.43 -21.84 12.08
C ILE A 107 -3.16 -21.62 12.90
N GLN A 108 -2.04 -21.41 12.20
CA GLN A 108 -0.76 -21.13 12.84
C GLN A 108 -0.58 -19.61 13.04
N PRO A 109 0.05 -19.17 14.14
CA PRO A 109 0.37 -17.76 14.32
C PRO A 109 1.35 -17.30 13.24
N ILE A 110 1.33 -16.00 12.97
CA ILE A 110 2.26 -15.38 12.03
C ILE A 110 3.73 -15.58 12.45
N LYS A 111 4.64 -15.47 11.48
CA LYS A 111 6.06 -15.74 11.67
C LYS A 111 6.69 -14.83 12.74
N GLU A 112 6.25 -13.58 12.79
CA GLU A 112 6.77 -12.53 13.67
C GLU A 112 6.49 -12.83 15.15
N PHE A 113 5.43 -13.60 15.43
CA PHE A 113 5.13 -14.08 16.78
C PHE A 113 6.29 -14.89 17.37
N GLN A 114 7.06 -15.61 16.53
CA GLN A 114 8.16 -16.47 16.98
C GLN A 114 9.23 -15.71 17.77
N TYR A 115 9.54 -14.46 17.39
CA TYR A 115 10.48 -13.61 18.13
C TYR A 115 9.75 -12.71 19.13
N ALA A 116 8.58 -12.16 18.77
CA ALA A 116 7.85 -11.22 19.61
C ALA A 116 7.42 -11.84 20.95
N ARG A 117 7.05 -13.13 20.96
CA ARG A 117 6.65 -13.86 22.17
C ARG A 117 7.71 -13.90 23.28
N TYR A 118 8.98 -13.58 23.00
CA TYR A 118 10.04 -13.57 24.02
C TYR A 118 9.88 -12.43 25.05
N VAL A 119 9.00 -11.45 24.83
CA VAL A 119 8.60 -10.54 25.90
C VAL A 119 7.61 -11.17 26.90
N LEU A 120 6.94 -12.25 26.50
CA LEU A 120 6.01 -13.02 27.33
C LEU A 120 6.77 -14.05 28.17
N GLU A 121 6.26 -14.32 29.36
CA GLU A 121 6.58 -15.54 30.10
C GLU A 121 5.99 -16.76 29.37
N GLU A 122 6.56 -17.92 29.64
CA GLU A 122 6.00 -19.17 29.15
C GLU A 122 4.62 -19.41 29.78
N ASP A 123 3.68 -19.88 28.96
CA ASP A 123 2.35 -20.24 29.43
C ASP A 123 2.43 -21.50 30.28
N THR A 124 2.25 -21.31 31.59
CA THR A 124 2.43 -22.32 32.63
C THR A 124 1.42 -22.06 33.75
N GLU A 125 1.20 -23.05 34.62
CA GLU A 125 0.27 -22.94 35.75
C GLU A 125 0.63 -21.84 36.78
N ASP A 126 1.80 -21.20 36.64
CA ASP A 126 2.24 -20.08 37.48
C ASP A 126 1.48 -18.76 37.16
N ILE A 127 0.81 -18.68 36.01
CA ILE A 127 0.00 -17.52 35.60
C ILE A 127 -1.46 -17.83 35.86
N GLU A 128 -2.17 -16.92 36.54
CA GLU A 128 -3.60 -17.07 36.80
C GLU A 128 -4.38 -17.11 35.49
N LEU A 129 -5.18 -18.17 35.31
CA LEU A 129 -6.03 -18.34 34.14
C LEU A 129 -7.24 -17.40 34.24
N ILE A 130 -7.41 -16.57 33.22
CA ILE A 130 -8.57 -15.71 33.02
C ILE A 130 -9.31 -16.24 31.80
N ASP A 131 -10.61 -16.47 31.96
CA ASP A 131 -11.48 -16.87 30.85
C ASP A 131 -11.64 -15.68 29.88
N ILE A 132 -11.09 -15.81 28.68
CA ILE A 132 -11.22 -14.85 27.58
C ILE A 132 -12.18 -15.45 26.57
N GLU A 133 -13.28 -14.76 26.31
CA GLU A 133 -14.27 -15.19 25.34
C GLU A 133 -13.67 -15.12 23.92
N CYS A 134 -13.71 -16.25 23.22
CA CYS A 134 -13.27 -16.37 21.83
C CYS A 134 -14.42 -16.91 20.96
N GLY A 135 -14.43 -16.50 19.69
CA GLY A 135 -15.51 -16.78 18.75
C GLY A 135 -16.75 -15.93 18.97
N LYS A 136 -17.80 -16.26 18.23
CA LYS A 136 -19.12 -15.65 18.36
C LYS A 136 -20.17 -16.77 18.36
N ASP A 137 -21.07 -16.73 19.34
CA ASP A 137 -22.13 -17.75 19.51
C ASP A 137 -21.58 -19.19 19.56
N GLY A 138 -20.39 -19.37 20.14
CA GLY A 138 -19.71 -20.65 20.28
C GLY A 138 -19.10 -21.20 18.98
N LYS A 139 -18.97 -20.37 17.93
CA LYS A 139 -18.33 -20.74 16.65
C LYS A 139 -17.27 -19.71 16.24
N PRO A 140 -16.28 -20.10 15.42
CA PRO A 140 -15.37 -19.15 14.80
C PRO A 140 -16.12 -18.20 13.85
N LEU A 141 -15.80 -16.92 13.92
CA LEU A 141 -16.27 -15.91 12.98
C LEU A 141 -15.06 -15.35 12.23
N LEU A 142 -14.92 -15.74 10.97
CA LEU A 142 -13.92 -15.18 10.07
C LEU A 142 -14.47 -13.88 9.47
N MET A 143 -13.90 -12.74 9.86
CA MET A 143 -14.25 -11.43 9.32
C MET A 143 -13.04 -10.82 8.61
N GLY A 144 -13.26 -10.21 7.46
CA GLY A 144 -12.23 -9.46 6.76
C GLY A 144 -12.69 -8.94 5.40
N GLU A 145 -11.88 -8.07 4.82
CA GLU A 145 -12.06 -7.68 3.43
C GLU A 145 -11.75 -8.85 2.50
N TYR A 146 -12.33 -8.80 1.30
CA TYR A 146 -12.06 -9.80 0.29
C TYR A 146 -10.56 -9.79 -0.03
N SER A 147 -9.89 -10.88 0.28
CA SER A 147 -8.48 -11.06 -0.05
C SER A 147 -8.16 -12.55 -0.17
N PRO A 148 -7.16 -12.94 -0.99
CA PRO A 148 -6.81 -14.34 -1.12
C PRO A 148 -6.38 -15.00 0.19
N LYS A 149 -5.79 -14.25 1.14
CA LYS A 149 -5.48 -14.76 2.48
C LYS A 149 -6.76 -15.10 3.25
N ILE A 150 -7.75 -14.22 3.25
CA ILE A 150 -9.04 -14.46 3.90
C ILE A 150 -9.79 -15.63 3.24
N MET A 151 -9.77 -15.72 1.90
CA MET A 151 -10.40 -16.83 1.16
C MET A 151 -9.67 -18.16 1.36
N GLN A 152 -8.34 -18.16 1.48
CA GLN A 152 -7.56 -19.35 1.84
C GLN A 152 -7.89 -19.85 3.24
N VAL A 153 -8.01 -18.92 4.21
CA VAL A 153 -8.43 -19.28 5.57
C VAL A 153 -9.86 -19.82 5.54
N LYS A 154 -10.78 -19.19 4.81
CA LYS A 154 -12.15 -19.70 4.63
C LYS A 154 -12.14 -21.13 4.08
N ALA A 155 -11.44 -21.39 2.97
CA ALA A 155 -11.34 -22.72 2.39
C ALA A 155 -10.69 -23.74 3.35
N HIS A 156 -9.74 -23.29 4.18
CA HIS A 156 -9.16 -24.11 5.24
C HIS A 156 -10.17 -24.44 6.34
N LEU A 157 -10.95 -23.47 6.80
CA LEU A 157 -12.02 -23.68 7.79
C LEU A 157 -13.12 -24.59 7.25
N GLU A 158 -13.52 -24.44 5.98
CA GLU A 158 -14.48 -25.34 5.34
C GLU A 158 -14.01 -26.79 5.33
N ARG A 159 -12.72 -27.01 5.08
CA ARG A 159 -12.11 -28.35 5.06
C ARG A 159 -11.93 -28.94 6.46
N THR A 160 -11.63 -28.10 7.45
CA THR A 160 -11.23 -28.52 8.80
C THR A 160 -12.42 -28.65 9.73
N LEU A 161 -13.34 -27.68 9.68
CA LEU A 161 -14.51 -27.60 10.54
C LEU A 161 -15.79 -28.01 9.81
N GLY A 162 -15.88 -27.81 8.49
CA GLY A 162 -17.12 -27.95 7.73
C GLY A 162 -17.86 -26.61 7.61
N LYS A 163 -18.61 -26.43 6.50
CA LYS A 163 -19.25 -25.14 6.13
C LYS A 163 -20.17 -24.57 7.20
N ASP A 164 -20.84 -25.42 7.99
CA ASP A 164 -21.83 -24.98 9.00
C ASP A 164 -21.23 -24.71 10.39
N ASN A 165 -19.92 -24.92 10.56
CA ASN A 165 -19.24 -24.87 11.86
C ASN A 165 -18.40 -23.59 12.06
N PHE A 166 -18.46 -22.63 11.14
CA PHE A 166 -17.93 -21.28 11.30
C PHE A 166 -18.79 -20.29 10.51
N THR A 167 -18.69 -19.01 10.81
CA THR A 167 -19.34 -17.94 10.07
C THR A 167 -18.29 -17.13 9.30
N PHE A 168 -18.64 -16.67 8.10
CA PHE A 168 -17.78 -15.83 7.27
C PHE A 168 -18.50 -14.53 6.92
N VAL A 169 -17.88 -13.39 7.19
CA VAL A 169 -18.43 -12.05 6.90
C VAL A 169 -17.39 -11.23 6.14
N LEU A 170 -17.76 -10.70 4.98
CA LEU A 170 -16.93 -9.78 4.21
C LEU A 170 -17.20 -8.33 4.66
N GLY A 171 -16.15 -7.51 4.76
CA GLY A 171 -16.20 -6.14 5.30
C GLY A 171 -17.19 -5.16 4.64
N ASN A 172 -17.80 -5.51 3.50
CA ASN A 172 -18.79 -4.69 2.80
C ASN A 172 -20.25 -5.12 3.04
N SER A 173 -20.52 -6.11 3.91
CA SER A 173 -21.89 -6.60 4.17
C SER A 173 -22.52 -6.03 5.46
N PHE A 174 -22.15 -4.82 5.87
CA PHE A 174 -22.81 -4.07 6.94
C PHE A 174 -23.48 -2.81 6.40
N GLU A 175 -24.25 -2.94 5.32
CA GLU A 175 -25.35 -2.03 5.03
C GLU A 175 -26.66 -2.78 5.25
N ASP A 176 -27.32 -2.44 6.36
CA ASP A 176 -28.75 -2.61 6.64
C ASP A 176 -29.41 -3.98 6.38
N GLU A 177 -29.31 -4.90 7.34
CA GLU A 177 -30.42 -5.83 7.60
C GLU A 177 -31.08 -5.50 8.95
N TYR A 178 -31.97 -4.50 8.90
CA TYR A 178 -33.10 -4.44 9.80
C TYR A 178 -34.11 -5.53 9.38
N GLU A 179 -34.59 -6.26 10.38
CA GLU A 179 -35.64 -7.28 10.36
C GLU A 179 -36.68 -7.16 9.21
N GLU A 180 -36.84 -8.24 8.44
CA GLU A 180 -38.18 -8.61 7.96
C GLU A 180 -38.37 -10.14 8.05
N GLU A 181 -39.27 -10.56 8.94
CA GLU A 181 -39.81 -11.92 8.99
C GLU A 181 -40.42 -12.28 7.63
N GLY A 182 -40.05 -13.44 7.08
CA GLY A 182 -40.69 -13.98 5.87
C GLY A 182 -40.43 -15.48 5.70
N ASP A 183 -41.36 -16.29 6.21
CA ASP A 183 -41.52 -17.72 5.91
C ASP A 183 -41.39 -18.03 4.41
N VAL A 184 -40.59 -19.02 4.01
CA VAL A 184 -40.92 -19.91 2.89
C VAL A 184 -40.37 -21.33 3.15
N GLU A 185 -41.25 -22.29 2.87
CA GLU A 185 -41.26 -23.70 3.23
C GLU A 185 -40.28 -24.62 2.47
N ASP A 186 -40.07 -25.80 3.07
CA ASP A 186 -39.44 -27.03 2.57
C ASP A 186 -39.68 -27.36 1.08
N TYR A 187 -38.63 -27.81 0.40
CA TYR A 187 -38.72 -28.88 -0.59
C TYR A 187 -37.46 -29.78 -0.53
N GLU A 188 -37.64 -30.97 0.04
CA GLU A 188 -36.80 -32.16 -0.15
C GLU A 188 -37.01 -32.81 -1.52
N ASP A 189 -36.03 -33.64 -1.90
CA ASP A 189 -36.05 -34.79 -2.83
C ASP A 189 -36.00 -34.51 -4.35
N ASP A 190 -34.86 -34.81 -4.99
CA ASP A 190 -34.49 -36.19 -5.40
C ASP A 190 -33.75 -36.29 -6.76
N ILE A 191 -32.71 -37.15 -6.75
CA ILE A 191 -32.29 -38.08 -7.82
C ILE A 191 -31.38 -37.56 -8.97
N PHE A 192 -30.15 -38.08 -8.91
CA PHE A 192 -29.19 -38.31 -10.00
C PHE A 192 -29.82 -38.96 -11.24
N ASP A 193 -29.47 -38.51 -12.45
CA ASP A 193 -29.15 -39.46 -13.51
C ASP A 193 -28.08 -38.90 -14.46
N ASP A 194 -27.20 -39.81 -14.81
CA ASP A 194 -25.90 -39.68 -15.45
C ASP A 194 -26.00 -39.50 -16.98
N GLU A 195 -24.84 -39.28 -17.61
CA GLU A 195 -24.48 -39.67 -18.99
C GLU A 195 -24.50 -38.66 -20.20
N TRP A 196 -23.28 -38.15 -20.46
CA TRP A 196 -22.56 -37.83 -21.71
C TRP A 196 -22.85 -36.53 -22.51
N LEU A 197 -21.82 -35.67 -22.60
CA LEU A 197 -20.99 -35.37 -23.79
C LEU A 197 -19.85 -34.45 -23.31
N ASP A 198 -18.63 -34.96 -23.15
CA ASP A 198 -17.54 -34.74 -24.13
C ASP A 198 -17.58 -33.32 -24.71
N ASP A 199 -16.92 -32.39 -24.04
CA ASP A 199 -15.96 -31.49 -24.66
C ASP A 199 -14.96 -31.04 -23.58
N GLU A 200 -13.67 -31.07 -23.93
CA GLU A 200 -12.57 -30.50 -23.16
C GLU A 200 -12.83 -29.00 -22.97
N GLU A 201 -13.39 -28.59 -21.84
CA GLU A 201 -13.09 -27.27 -21.28
C GLU A 201 -12.01 -27.51 -20.22
N GLU A 202 -10.78 -27.10 -20.56
CA GLU A 202 -9.78 -26.74 -19.56
C GLU A 202 -10.50 -25.90 -18.50
N GLU A 203 -10.60 -26.41 -17.27
CA GLU A 203 -10.97 -25.57 -16.12
C GLU A 203 -9.92 -24.47 -16.05
N GLU A 204 -10.27 -23.33 -16.65
CA GLU A 204 -9.56 -22.07 -16.61
C GLU A 204 -9.30 -21.77 -15.14
N TYR A 205 -8.05 -21.97 -14.71
CA TYR A 205 -7.56 -21.49 -13.44
C TYR A 205 -7.85 -20.00 -13.42
N GLY A 206 -8.88 -19.59 -12.67
CA GLY A 206 -9.38 -18.23 -12.71
C GLY A 206 -8.25 -17.24 -12.43
N SER A 207 -7.93 -16.43 -13.44
CA SER A 207 -7.03 -15.29 -13.31
C SER A 207 -7.45 -14.46 -12.09
N PRO A 208 -6.51 -13.99 -11.26
CA PRO A 208 -6.82 -13.12 -10.12
C PRO A 208 -7.40 -11.76 -10.56
N PHE A 209 -7.33 -11.41 -11.84
CA PHE A 209 -7.95 -10.22 -12.40
C PHE A 209 -9.37 -10.55 -12.87
N ASN A 210 -10.35 -9.81 -12.36
CA ASN A 210 -11.73 -9.89 -12.86
C ASN A 210 -11.71 -9.67 -14.39
N THR A 211 -12.36 -10.55 -15.15
CA THR A 211 -12.34 -10.58 -16.63
C THR A 211 -13.03 -9.38 -17.29
N GLU A 212 -13.20 -8.27 -16.59
CA GLU A 212 -13.70 -7.01 -17.13
C GLU A 212 -12.57 -6.27 -17.85
N LYS A 213 -12.86 -5.82 -19.08
CA LYS A 213 -11.98 -4.99 -19.90
C LYS A 213 -11.64 -3.68 -19.18
N GLY A 214 -10.36 -3.36 -19.07
CA GLY A 214 -9.90 -2.09 -18.48
C GLY A 214 -8.65 -2.20 -17.59
N PRO A 215 -8.16 -1.07 -17.06
CA PRO A 215 -7.05 -1.01 -16.12
C PRO A 215 -7.33 -1.84 -14.83
N PRO A 216 -6.33 -2.55 -14.25
CA PRO A 216 -6.40 -3.02 -12.86
C PRO A 216 -6.98 -2.03 -11.86
N SER A 217 -7.91 -2.51 -11.05
CA SER A 217 -8.51 -1.75 -9.97
C SER A 217 -7.47 -1.44 -8.87
N ALA A 218 -7.79 -0.49 -7.99
CA ALA A 218 -6.96 -0.24 -6.80
C ALA A 218 -6.77 -1.52 -5.95
N GLU A 219 -7.77 -2.41 -5.93
CA GLU A 219 -7.70 -3.71 -5.25
C GLU A 219 -6.72 -4.66 -5.95
N ASP A 220 -6.73 -4.71 -7.29
CA ASP A 220 -5.80 -5.50 -8.09
C ASP A 220 -4.34 -5.02 -7.85
N LEU A 221 -4.12 -3.70 -7.83
CA LEU A 221 -2.82 -3.11 -7.57
C LEU A 221 -2.31 -3.39 -6.14
N ALA A 222 -3.17 -3.22 -5.13
CA ALA A 222 -2.84 -3.56 -3.74
C ALA A 222 -2.50 -5.05 -3.56
N TYR A 223 -3.19 -5.92 -4.29
CA TYR A 223 -2.87 -7.34 -4.33
C TYR A 223 -1.48 -7.61 -4.94
N MET A 224 -1.14 -6.90 -6.02
CA MET A 224 0.17 -6.98 -6.67
C MET A 224 1.31 -6.45 -5.80
N GLU A 225 1.13 -5.32 -5.10
CA GLU A 225 2.10 -4.82 -4.10
C GLU A 225 2.38 -5.89 -3.05
N LYS A 226 1.31 -6.49 -2.50
CA LYS A 226 1.44 -7.51 -1.48
C LYS A 226 2.20 -8.74 -1.98
N LYS A 227 1.95 -9.18 -3.22
CA LYS A 227 2.73 -10.27 -3.83
C LYS A 227 4.19 -9.90 -4.05
N LEU A 228 4.46 -8.68 -4.50
CA LEU A 228 5.80 -8.12 -4.68
C LEU A 228 6.59 -8.08 -3.37
N GLU A 229 5.95 -7.63 -2.30
CA GLU A 229 6.51 -7.59 -0.95
C GLU A 229 6.78 -8.99 -0.38
N MET A 230 5.83 -9.91 -0.56
CA MET A 230 5.95 -11.27 -0.06
C MET A 230 6.85 -12.16 -0.93
N GLY A 231 7.23 -11.71 -2.13
CA GLY A 231 8.07 -12.45 -3.07
C GLY A 231 7.37 -13.61 -3.78
N TYR A 232 6.04 -13.54 -3.91
CA TYR A 232 5.20 -14.55 -4.58
C TYR A 232 4.63 -14.00 -5.89
N ILE A 233 5.53 -13.74 -6.86
CA ILE A 233 5.17 -13.27 -8.20
C ILE A 233 5.42 -14.39 -9.21
N THR A 234 4.42 -14.69 -10.05
CA THR A 234 4.47 -15.75 -11.07
C THR A 234 4.66 -15.20 -12.49
N ASP A 235 4.98 -16.08 -13.45
CA ASP A 235 4.99 -15.71 -14.88
C ASP A 235 3.56 -15.35 -15.36
N GLU A 236 2.52 -15.91 -14.74
CA GLU A 236 1.11 -15.59 -14.99
C GLU A 236 0.75 -14.19 -14.50
N ASP A 237 1.21 -13.79 -13.31
CA ASP A 237 1.05 -12.43 -12.79
C ASP A 237 1.70 -11.37 -13.71
N LEU A 238 2.85 -11.72 -14.30
CA LEU A 238 3.51 -10.88 -15.30
C LEU A 238 2.72 -10.83 -16.62
N PHE A 239 2.22 -11.97 -17.08
CA PHE A 239 1.44 -12.04 -18.32
C PHE A 239 0.14 -11.24 -18.20
N ASP A 240 -0.57 -11.36 -17.09
CA ASP A 240 -1.84 -10.67 -16.87
C ASP A 240 -1.66 -9.14 -16.84
N ILE A 241 -0.62 -8.65 -16.16
CA ILE A 241 -0.34 -7.20 -16.12
C ILE A 241 0.17 -6.68 -17.47
N GLU A 242 0.99 -7.45 -18.20
CA GLU A 242 1.46 -7.07 -19.55
C GLU A 242 0.28 -7.04 -20.53
N TYR A 243 -0.59 -8.06 -20.50
CA TYR A 243 -1.76 -8.15 -21.36
C TYR A 243 -2.74 -7.00 -21.15
N ARG A 244 -3.06 -6.65 -19.89
CA ARG A 244 -3.96 -5.52 -19.60
C ARG A 244 -3.32 -4.18 -19.91
N PHE A 245 -2.01 -4.03 -19.70
CA PHE A 245 -1.28 -2.83 -20.08
C PHE A 245 -1.31 -2.64 -21.60
N GLU A 246 -1.03 -3.68 -22.38
CA GLU A 246 -1.09 -3.62 -23.84
C GLU A 246 -2.53 -3.40 -24.34
N ASP A 247 -3.54 -4.12 -23.83
CA ASP A 247 -4.95 -3.93 -24.22
C ASP A 247 -5.45 -2.51 -23.93
N TRP A 248 -5.04 -1.91 -22.80
CA TRP A 248 -5.36 -0.53 -22.46
C TRP A 248 -4.61 0.50 -23.32
N LEU A 249 -3.30 0.29 -23.57
CA LEU A 249 -2.47 1.21 -24.36
C LEU A 249 -2.86 1.23 -25.86
N PHE A 250 -3.51 0.17 -26.34
CA PHE A 250 -3.91 -0.03 -27.74
C PHE A 250 -5.43 -0.15 -27.91
N ASP A 251 -6.23 0.37 -26.97
CA ASP A 251 -7.68 0.50 -27.16
C ASP A 251 -7.94 1.55 -28.26
N ASP A 252 -8.20 1.07 -29.49
CA ASP A 252 -8.50 1.83 -30.71
C ASP A 252 -9.75 2.76 -30.59
N THR A 253 -10.40 2.83 -29.41
CA THR A 253 -11.49 3.78 -29.12
C THR A 253 -11.02 5.10 -28.50
N ILE A 254 -9.75 5.21 -28.11
CA ILE A 254 -9.10 6.47 -27.75
C ILE A 254 -8.66 7.12 -29.07
N GLU A 255 -9.32 8.22 -29.48
CA GLU A 255 -9.02 8.91 -30.73
C GLU A 255 -7.59 9.45 -30.71
N ASP A 256 -6.69 8.83 -31.49
CA ASP A 256 -5.37 9.37 -31.84
C ASP A 256 -5.57 10.60 -32.74
N ASP A 257 -5.90 11.73 -32.12
CA ASP A 257 -5.77 13.04 -32.73
C ASP A 257 -4.81 13.87 -31.86
N THR A 258 -3.86 14.52 -32.52
CA THR A 258 -2.67 15.14 -31.90
C THR A 258 -2.97 16.43 -31.09
N THR A 259 -3.92 16.38 -30.16
CA THR A 259 -4.16 17.32 -29.07
C THR A 259 -3.69 16.68 -27.76
N LEU A 260 -3.15 17.46 -26.81
CA LEU A 260 -2.79 16.97 -25.46
C LEU A 260 -4.06 16.74 -24.62
N GLU A 261 -5.13 16.23 -25.20
CA GLU A 261 -6.36 15.89 -24.50
C GLU A 261 -6.24 14.47 -23.96
N ASP A 262 -6.06 14.35 -22.65
CA ASP A 262 -6.74 13.35 -21.83
C ASP A 262 -6.57 13.74 -20.35
N ASP A 263 -7.70 14.16 -19.75
CA ASP A 263 -8.00 14.27 -18.32
C ASP A 263 -6.98 14.96 -17.39
N TYR A 264 -6.66 16.23 -17.65
CA TYR A 264 -5.92 17.09 -16.71
C TYR A 264 -6.85 17.74 -15.68
N GLN A 265 -7.24 17.05 -14.60
CA GLN A 265 -7.81 17.74 -13.45
C GLN A 265 -6.71 18.42 -12.63
N ASN A 266 -6.53 19.73 -12.87
CA ASN A 266 -5.64 20.59 -12.10
C ASN A 266 -6.13 20.71 -10.63
N VAL A 267 -5.61 19.88 -9.72
CA VAL A 267 -5.81 20.08 -8.27
C VAL A 267 -4.80 21.12 -7.78
N LEU A 268 -5.26 22.37 -7.71
CA LEU A 268 -4.49 23.51 -7.27
C LEU A 268 -4.40 23.57 -5.73
N MET A 269 -3.18 23.58 -5.20
CA MET A 269 -2.95 23.94 -3.80
C MET A 269 -3.18 25.44 -3.63
N ASP A 270 -4.29 25.78 -2.98
CA ASP A 270 -4.86 27.12 -2.88
C ASP A 270 -4.04 28.03 -1.96
N HIS A 271 -3.12 28.83 -2.52
CA HIS A 271 -2.62 30.06 -1.91
C HIS A 271 -2.29 31.13 -2.97
N GLU A 272 -3.11 32.20 -3.01
CA GLU A 272 -2.88 33.52 -3.63
C GLU A 272 -2.40 33.56 -5.10
N LEU A 273 -3.05 32.84 -6.01
CA LEU A 273 -2.92 33.09 -7.46
C LEU A 273 -3.80 34.25 -7.94
N THR A 274 -3.35 34.95 -8.98
CA THR A 274 -4.25 35.81 -9.77
C THR A 274 -5.01 34.95 -10.77
N ASP A 275 -6.32 35.17 -10.95
CA ASP A 275 -7.19 34.44 -11.89
C ASP A 275 -6.57 34.26 -13.30
N GLU A 276 -5.77 35.23 -13.75
CA GLU A 276 -5.07 35.24 -15.04
C GLU A 276 -4.06 34.08 -15.23
N VAL A 277 -3.33 33.70 -14.19
CA VAL A 277 -2.32 32.62 -14.30
C VAL A 277 -3.01 31.27 -14.39
N ARG A 278 -4.13 31.12 -13.67
CA ARG A 278 -4.94 29.90 -13.70
C ARG A 278 -5.56 29.71 -15.09
N GLU A 279 -6.22 30.74 -15.62
CA GLU A 279 -6.81 30.73 -16.96
C GLU A 279 -5.76 30.39 -18.03
N PHE A 280 -4.56 30.98 -17.95
CA PHE A 280 -3.47 30.64 -18.88
C PHE A 280 -3.06 29.15 -18.81
N VAL A 281 -2.91 28.59 -17.61
CA VAL A 281 -2.50 27.19 -17.44
C VAL A 281 -3.59 26.22 -17.90
N ASP A 282 -4.85 26.54 -17.64
CA ASP A 282 -5.97 25.70 -18.07
C ASP A 282 -6.05 25.69 -19.62
N ASP A 283 -5.85 26.83 -20.27
CA ASP A 283 -5.95 26.95 -21.73
C ASP A 283 -4.73 26.39 -22.49
N ILE A 284 -3.52 26.37 -21.89
CA ILE A 284 -2.28 26.12 -22.66
C ILE A 284 -2.24 24.73 -23.31
N TYR A 285 -2.93 23.76 -22.72
CA TYR A 285 -3.01 22.37 -23.21
C TYR A 285 -3.95 22.20 -24.41
N GLU A 286 -4.81 23.19 -24.69
CA GLU A 286 -5.69 23.19 -25.88
C GLU A 286 -4.95 23.58 -27.17
N TYR A 287 -3.72 24.08 -27.07
CA TYR A 287 -2.94 24.56 -28.21
C TYR A 287 -2.02 23.48 -28.80
N THR A 288 -1.67 23.64 -30.08
CA THR A 288 -0.59 22.83 -30.66
C THR A 288 0.71 23.09 -29.91
N ILE A 289 1.62 22.10 -29.88
CA ILE A 289 2.91 22.24 -29.18
C ILE A 289 3.67 23.49 -29.61
N SER A 290 3.63 23.86 -30.90
CA SER A 290 4.34 25.06 -31.36
C SER A 290 3.67 26.36 -30.91
N ASP A 291 2.35 26.44 -30.93
CA ASP A 291 1.62 27.62 -30.48
C ASP A 291 1.73 27.79 -28.96
N ALA A 292 1.66 26.69 -28.20
CA ALA A 292 1.88 26.70 -26.76
C ALA A 292 3.27 27.23 -26.38
N LEU A 293 4.33 26.78 -27.07
CA LEU A 293 5.68 27.28 -26.85
C LEU A 293 5.80 28.79 -27.10
N GLU A 294 5.17 29.31 -28.16
CA GLU A 294 5.16 30.76 -28.46
C GLU A 294 4.41 31.55 -27.38
N LEU A 295 3.25 31.06 -26.92
CA LEU A 295 2.46 31.68 -25.85
C LEU A 295 3.20 31.69 -24.51
N ILE A 296 3.86 30.59 -24.16
CA ILE A 296 4.68 30.51 -22.94
C ILE A 296 5.85 31.50 -23.02
N GLU A 297 6.52 31.65 -24.17
CA GLU A 297 7.59 32.64 -24.34
C GLU A 297 7.10 34.08 -24.15
N GLU A 298 5.90 34.41 -24.63
CA GLU A 298 5.27 35.71 -24.40
C GLU A 298 5.03 35.93 -22.90
N LYS A 299 4.39 34.97 -22.21
CA LYS A 299 4.16 35.05 -20.76
C LYS A 299 5.44 35.06 -19.94
N MET A 300 6.52 34.43 -20.38
CA MET A 300 7.84 34.52 -19.73
C MET A 300 8.45 35.92 -19.79
N THR A 301 8.00 36.77 -20.70
CA THR A 301 8.39 38.19 -20.74
C THR A 301 7.60 39.00 -19.70
N GLU A 302 6.35 38.63 -19.44
CA GLU A 302 5.48 39.26 -18.45
C GLU A 302 5.78 38.80 -17.02
N TRP A 303 6.03 37.51 -16.83
CA TRP A 303 6.27 36.83 -15.56
C TRP A 303 7.64 36.10 -15.55
N PRO A 304 8.76 36.83 -15.68
CA PRO A 304 10.08 36.23 -15.88
C PRO A 304 10.61 35.44 -14.69
N ASP A 305 10.04 35.64 -13.49
CA ASP A 305 10.49 35.04 -12.24
C ASP A 305 9.61 33.86 -11.80
N MET A 306 8.74 33.37 -12.67
CA MET A 306 7.83 32.25 -12.39
C MET A 306 8.41 30.92 -12.92
N PRO A 307 8.90 30.00 -12.06
CA PRO A 307 9.51 28.74 -12.50
C PRO A 307 8.54 27.84 -13.29
N LEU A 308 7.23 27.93 -13.00
CA LEU A 308 6.18 27.19 -13.68
C LEU A 308 6.24 27.32 -15.21
N LEU A 309 6.40 28.55 -15.73
CA LEU A 309 6.48 28.78 -17.17
C LEU A 309 7.69 28.09 -17.81
N TYR A 310 8.82 28.05 -17.11
CA TYR A 310 10.03 27.37 -17.58
C TYR A 310 9.87 25.84 -17.52
N GLY A 311 9.11 25.34 -16.55
CA GLY A 311 8.73 23.93 -16.47
C GLY A 311 7.82 23.51 -17.62
N LEU A 312 6.74 24.26 -17.84
CA LEU A 312 5.81 24.06 -18.95
C LEU A 312 6.54 24.13 -20.29
N TYR A 313 7.37 25.15 -20.51
CA TYR A 313 8.14 25.25 -21.76
C TYR A 313 9.04 24.02 -21.98
N ALA A 314 9.74 23.55 -20.93
CA ALA A 314 10.59 22.37 -21.03
C ALA A 314 9.80 21.09 -21.34
N GLU A 315 8.60 20.95 -20.78
CA GLU A 315 7.67 19.85 -21.08
C GLU A 315 7.21 19.86 -22.54
N PHE A 316 6.64 20.98 -23.00
CA PHE A 316 6.20 21.10 -24.39
C PHE A 316 7.36 20.93 -25.38
N LEU A 317 8.54 21.45 -25.02
CA LEU A 317 9.74 21.26 -25.82
C LEU A 317 10.20 19.81 -25.82
N PHE A 318 10.07 19.08 -24.72
CA PHE A 318 10.43 17.66 -24.66
C PHE A 318 9.59 16.80 -25.61
N ASN A 319 8.29 17.10 -25.71
CA ASN A 319 7.37 16.46 -26.65
C ASN A 319 7.67 16.81 -28.13
N LYS A 320 8.47 17.86 -28.38
CA LYS A 320 8.89 18.30 -29.73
C LYS A 320 10.30 17.85 -30.11
N ASP A 321 11.27 18.11 -29.25
CA ASP A 321 12.69 17.78 -29.39
C ASP A 321 13.32 17.57 -28.00
N GLY A 322 13.41 16.31 -27.58
CA GLY A 322 13.95 15.94 -26.27
C GLY A 322 15.40 16.40 -26.05
N LYS A 323 16.22 16.58 -27.09
CA LYS A 323 17.59 17.06 -26.94
C LYS A 323 17.61 18.56 -26.64
N GLU A 324 16.79 19.34 -27.35
CA GLU A 324 16.64 20.77 -27.10
C GLU A 324 16.08 21.00 -25.68
N ALA A 325 15.09 20.21 -25.28
CA ALA A 325 14.52 20.24 -23.93
C ALA A 325 15.57 19.96 -22.84
N ASP A 326 16.47 19.01 -23.06
CA ASP A 326 17.57 18.68 -22.15
C ASP A 326 18.56 19.82 -21.96
N GLU A 327 18.87 20.56 -23.03
CA GLU A 327 19.72 21.75 -22.96
C GLU A 327 18.98 22.90 -22.27
N TYR A 328 17.70 23.07 -22.58
CA TYR A 328 16.84 24.09 -22.01
C TYR A 328 16.66 23.91 -20.50
N ILE A 329 16.27 22.72 -20.04
CA ILE A 329 15.98 22.49 -18.62
C ILE A 329 17.21 22.72 -17.73
N LYS A 330 18.41 22.34 -18.19
CA LYS A 330 19.67 22.60 -17.47
C LYS A 330 19.98 24.09 -17.37
N LYS A 331 19.67 24.86 -18.41
CA LYS A 331 19.80 26.32 -18.41
C LYS A 331 18.76 26.95 -17.47
N SER A 332 17.53 26.46 -17.47
CA SER A 332 16.46 26.92 -16.57
C SER A 332 16.77 26.62 -15.10
N LEU A 333 17.30 25.44 -14.79
CA LEU A 333 17.80 25.09 -13.46
C LEU A 333 18.98 25.96 -13.03
N SER A 334 19.79 26.47 -13.96
CA SER A 334 20.83 27.45 -13.61
C SER A 334 20.24 28.80 -13.19
N LYS A 335 19.02 29.13 -13.65
CA LYS A 335 18.28 30.32 -13.25
C LYS A 335 17.50 30.10 -11.95
N PHE A 336 16.88 28.93 -11.78
CA PHE A 336 16.09 28.56 -10.60
C PHE A 336 16.60 27.23 -9.99
N PRO A 337 17.74 27.27 -9.26
CA PRO A 337 18.47 26.06 -8.85
C PRO A 337 17.76 25.16 -7.83
N ASN A 338 16.78 25.69 -7.10
CA ASN A 338 16.01 24.97 -6.09
C ASN A 338 14.55 24.77 -6.47
N SER A 339 14.20 25.04 -7.74
CA SER A 339 12.84 24.87 -8.24
C SER A 339 12.44 23.39 -8.19
N PHE A 340 11.28 23.12 -7.57
CA PHE A 340 10.69 21.79 -7.57
C PHE A 340 10.23 21.44 -8.98
N ILE A 341 9.43 22.30 -9.61
CA ILE A 341 8.89 22.09 -10.97
C ILE A 341 9.99 21.71 -11.98
N LEU A 342 11.07 22.49 -12.04
CA LEU A 342 12.15 22.22 -12.98
C LEU A 342 12.93 20.96 -12.62
N SER A 343 13.05 20.65 -11.34
CA SER A 343 13.70 19.41 -10.90
C SER A 343 12.85 18.19 -11.24
N ALA A 344 11.54 18.25 -11.04
CA ALA A 344 10.60 17.20 -11.42
C ALA A 344 10.66 16.93 -12.93
N GLN A 345 10.57 17.98 -13.74
CA GLN A 345 10.69 17.87 -15.20
C GLN A 345 12.05 17.29 -15.62
N TYR A 346 13.15 17.73 -15.01
CA TYR A 346 14.47 17.19 -15.36
C TYR A 346 14.64 15.72 -14.96
N LEU A 347 14.16 15.33 -13.78
CA LEU A 347 14.19 13.93 -13.33
C LEU A 347 13.37 13.04 -14.26
N HIS A 348 12.19 13.51 -14.69
CA HIS A 348 11.39 12.81 -15.70
C HIS A 348 12.14 12.64 -17.03
N GLN A 349 12.76 13.70 -17.57
CA GLN A 349 13.58 13.60 -18.78
C GLN A 349 14.74 12.60 -18.65
N LEU A 350 15.41 12.58 -17.49
CA LEU A 350 16.48 11.62 -17.21
C LEU A 350 15.97 10.18 -17.13
N HIS A 351 14.77 9.98 -16.60
CA HIS A 351 14.10 8.69 -16.55
C HIS A 351 13.77 8.18 -17.96
N GLU A 352 13.11 8.99 -18.79
CA GLU A 352 12.77 8.66 -20.18
C GLU A 352 14.02 8.34 -21.03
N ALA A 353 15.12 9.05 -20.77
CA ALA A 353 16.40 8.80 -21.42
C ALA A 353 17.15 7.56 -20.87
N GLY A 354 16.64 6.91 -19.81
CA GLY A 354 17.29 5.79 -19.13
C GLY A 354 18.61 6.16 -18.43
N ASN A 355 18.83 7.44 -18.12
CA ASN A 355 20.11 7.97 -17.62
C ASN A 355 20.19 7.96 -16.08
N ASN A 356 20.13 6.76 -15.51
CA ASN A 356 20.09 6.56 -14.05
C ASN A 356 21.34 7.07 -13.30
N ASP A 357 22.50 7.14 -13.98
CA ASP A 357 23.73 7.65 -13.40
C ASP A 357 23.69 9.17 -13.21
N GLU A 358 23.17 9.92 -14.19
CA GLU A 358 22.94 11.36 -14.03
C GLU A 358 21.79 11.60 -13.06
N PHE A 359 20.71 10.81 -13.13
CA PHE A 359 19.58 10.88 -12.21
C PHE A 359 20.05 10.86 -10.75
N GLY A 360 20.82 9.83 -10.37
CA GLY A 360 21.34 9.69 -9.01
C GLY A 360 22.29 10.83 -8.62
N ARG A 361 23.09 11.34 -9.55
CA ARG A 361 23.99 12.48 -9.31
C ARG A 361 23.22 13.78 -9.09
N TYR A 362 22.16 14.02 -9.86
CA TYR A 362 21.33 15.22 -9.74
C TYR A 362 20.47 15.21 -8.49
N LEU A 363 19.92 14.04 -8.14
CA LEU A 363 19.13 13.83 -6.93
C LEU A 363 19.94 14.27 -5.70
N ALA A 364 21.22 13.86 -5.60
CA ALA A 364 22.16 14.30 -4.57
C ALA A 364 21.64 14.22 -3.12
N GLY A 365 20.64 13.39 -2.85
CA GLY A 365 19.99 13.27 -1.54
C GLY A 365 18.61 13.94 -1.42
N ARG A 366 18.13 14.66 -2.45
CA ARG A 366 16.81 15.30 -2.50
C ARG A 366 15.70 14.28 -2.78
N HIS A 367 15.24 13.61 -1.73
CA HIS A 367 14.25 12.54 -1.76
C HIS A 367 12.83 13.00 -1.41
N SER A 368 12.62 14.26 -1.03
CA SER A 368 11.35 14.78 -0.54
C SER A 368 11.04 16.19 -1.06
N LEU A 369 9.75 16.50 -1.19
CA LEU A 369 9.26 17.84 -1.53
C LEU A 369 9.81 18.94 -0.60
N TYR A 370 10.07 18.61 0.67
CA TYR A 370 10.57 19.56 1.66
C TYR A 370 12.02 20.04 1.42
N GLU A 371 12.72 19.45 0.46
CA GLU A 371 14.10 19.83 0.12
C GLU A 371 14.16 20.83 -1.05
N TYR A 372 13.01 21.23 -1.56
CA TYR A 372 12.85 22.24 -2.60
C TYR A 372 12.35 23.56 -2.02
N GLU A 373 12.56 24.65 -2.75
CA GLU A 373 11.95 25.93 -2.39
C GLU A 373 10.43 25.84 -2.56
N ALA A 374 9.69 26.48 -1.65
CA ALA A 374 8.25 26.58 -1.78
C ALA A 374 7.93 27.43 -3.01
N GLU A 375 7.23 26.84 -3.97
CA GLU A 375 6.76 27.49 -5.18
C GLU A 375 5.28 27.84 -5.01
N GLU A 376 4.89 29.01 -5.50
CA GLU A 376 3.51 29.53 -5.36
C GLU A 376 2.47 28.65 -6.05
N MET A 377 2.89 27.90 -7.08
CA MET A 377 2.02 27.03 -7.86
C MET A 377 2.79 25.80 -8.34
N ILE A 378 2.30 24.62 -7.99
CA ILE A 378 2.82 23.34 -8.49
C ILE A 378 1.64 22.62 -9.13
N LEU A 379 1.76 22.27 -10.41
CA LEU A 379 0.75 21.48 -11.11
C LEU A 379 0.88 20.00 -10.73
N THR A 380 -0.24 19.29 -10.67
CA THR A 380 -0.28 17.84 -10.39
C THR A 380 0.64 17.06 -11.31
N THR A 381 0.71 17.42 -12.61
CA THR A 381 1.63 16.79 -13.59
C THR A 381 3.09 16.80 -13.13
N PHE A 382 3.58 17.88 -12.49
CA PHE A 382 4.96 17.92 -12.00
C PHE A 382 5.15 17.08 -10.73
N LEU A 383 4.13 16.95 -9.89
CA LEU A 383 4.17 16.02 -8.76
C LEU A 383 4.23 14.58 -9.27
N GLU A 384 3.36 14.20 -10.19
CA GLU A 384 3.33 12.86 -10.80
C GLU A 384 4.67 12.50 -11.44
N LYS A 385 5.20 13.39 -12.31
CA LYS A 385 6.52 13.24 -12.93
C LYS A 385 7.62 12.97 -11.89
N PHE A 386 7.60 13.70 -10.78
CA PHE A 386 8.57 13.51 -9.71
C PHE A 386 8.43 12.13 -9.05
N TYR A 387 7.23 11.78 -8.57
CA TYR A 387 7.00 10.53 -7.84
C TYR A 387 7.24 9.30 -8.71
N VAL A 388 6.77 9.31 -9.96
CA VAL A 388 6.98 8.22 -10.92
C VAL A 388 8.46 8.03 -11.21
N ALA A 389 9.18 9.10 -11.54
CA ALA A 389 10.61 9.01 -11.83
C ALA A 389 11.43 8.52 -10.62
N MET A 390 11.01 8.89 -9.40
CA MET A 390 11.60 8.40 -8.15
C MET A 390 11.32 6.92 -7.90
N ALA A 391 10.10 6.46 -8.15
CA ALA A 391 9.72 5.06 -8.02
C ALA A 391 10.60 4.18 -8.93
N TYR A 392 10.70 4.53 -10.21
CA TYR A 392 11.57 3.82 -11.16
C TYR A 392 13.04 3.82 -10.75
N TYR A 393 13.55 4.95 -10.28
CA TYR A 393 14.95 5.04 -9.85
C TYR A 393 15.26 4.08 -8.69
N PHE A 394 14.38 4.00 -7.68
CA PHE A 394 14.60 3.10 -6.55
C PHE A 394 14.40 1.63 -6.89
N ILE A 395 13.46 1.32 -7.78
CA ILE A 395 13.34 -0.03 -8.35
C ILE A 395 14.63 -0.41 -9.09
N TRP A 396 15.17 0.47 -9.94
CA TRP A 396 16.45 0.23 -10.61
C TRP A 396 17.62 0.02 -9.63
N LYS A 397 17.61 0.71 -8.49
CA LYS A 397 18.57 0.51 -7.38
C LYS A 397 18.39 -0.80 -6.61
N LYS A 398 17.35 -1.58 -6.92
CA LYS A 398 16.90 -2.76 -6.16
C LYS A 398 16.41 -2.43 -4.76
N GLU A 399 15.93 -1.21 -4.55
CA GLU A 399 15.29 -0.73 -3.31
C GLU A 399 13.76 -0.76 -3.48
N LEU A 400 13.19 -1.96 -3.71
CA LEU A 400 11.79 -2.12 -4.11
C LEU A 400 10.80 -1.39 -3.17
N ASN A 401 10.84 -1.66 -1.86
CA ASN A 401 9.90 -1.06 -0.91
C ASN A 401 9.97 0.47 -0.92
N ARG A 402 11.16 1.02 -1.19
CA ARG A 402 11.35 2.46 -1.28
C ARG A 402 10.76 3.01 -2.59
N GLY A 403 10.88 2.28 -3.70
CA GLY A 403 10.21 2.63 -4.95
C GLY A 403 8.69 2.65 -4.82
N LEU A 404 8.11 1.61 -4.19
CA LEU A 404 6.67 1.50 -3.96
C LEU A 404 6.12 2.62 -3.05
N GLN A 405 6.90 3.12 -2.07
CA GLN A 405 6.49 4.27 -1.25
C GLN A 405 6.27 5.56 -2.07
N TYR A 406 7.02 5.77 -3.16
CA TYR A 406 6.78 6.92 -4.05
C TYR A 406 5.52 6.72 -4.89
N LEU A 407 5.15 5.48 -5.18
CA LEU A 407 3.93 5.13 -5.90
C LEU A 407 2.67 5.32 -5.04
N SER A 408 2.71 4.93 -3.76
CA SER A 408 1.58 5.19 -2.84
C SER A 408 1.30 6.69 -2.63
N ALA A 409 2.24 7.56 -3.02
CA ALA A 409 2.14 9.01 -2.91
C ALA A 409 1.73 9.70 -4.23
N THR A 410 1.63 8.99 -5.35
CA THR A 410 1.08 9.57 -6.60
C THR A 410 -0.42 9.76 -6.42
N MET A 411 -0.85 11.02 -6.36
CA MET A 411 -2.27 11.37 -6.32
C MET A 411 -2.86 11.28 -7.73
N SER A 412 -3.55 10.18 -8.04
CA SER A 412 -4.85 10.20 -8.74
C SER A 412 -5.24 8.80 -9.19
N GLU A 413 -6.53 8.52 -9.14
CA GLU A 413 -7.17 7.39 -9.83
C GLU A 413 -7.23 7.64 -11.37
N GLU A 414 -6.58 8.70 -11.88
CA GLU A 414 -6.75 9.26 -13.22
C GLU A 414 -5.61 8.90 -14.20
N ARG A 415 -4.45 8.42 -13.73
CA ARG A 415 -3.29 8.05 -14.58
C ARG A 415 -2.80 6.61 -14.35
N PRO A 416 -3.60 5.61 -14.75
CA PRO A 416 -3.29 4.21 -14.48
C PRO A 416 -2.06 3.72 -15.29
N ASP A 417 -1.72 4.32 -16.43
CA ASP A 417 -0.51 4.03 -17.23
C ASP A 417 0.80 4.13 -16.48
N LEU A 418 0.99 5.24 -15.78
CA LEU A 418 2.23 5.54 -15.07
C LEU A 418 2.41 4.56 -13.91
N ILE A 419 1.30 4.23 -13.26
CA ILE A 419 1.23 3.25 -12.19
C ILE A 419 1.61 1.87 -12.73
N TYR A 420 1.07 1.44 -13.88
CA TYR A 420 1.37 0.14 -14.47
C TYR A 420 2.83 -0.05 -14.84
N GLY A 421 3.45 0.93 -15.47
CA GLY A 421 4.85 0.80 -15.88
C GLY A 421 5.79 0.58 -14.68
N VAL A 422 5.47 1.20 -13.54
CA VAL A 422 6.21 1.03 -12.29
C VAL A 422 6.02 -0.39 -11.74
N TYR A 423 4.78 -0.89 -11.67
CA TYR A 423 4.48 -2.26 -11.23
C TYR A 423 5.15 -3.32 -12.10
N LEU A 424 5.07 -3.14 -13.43
CA LEU A 424 5.71 -4.03 -14.39
C LEU A 424 7.23 -4.12 -14.14
N SER A 425 7.86 -2.98 -13.86
CA SER A 425 9.29 -2.91 -13.55
C SER A 425 9.62 -3.58 -12.21
N ALA A 426 8.77 -3.42 -11.20
CA ALA A 426 8.90 -4.08 -9.91
C ALA A 426 8.78 -5.62 -10.01
N ILE A 427 7.81 -6.10 -10.78
CA ILE A 427 7.57 -7.53 -11.07
C ILE A 427 8.79 -8.13 -11.75
N LYS A 428 9.27 -7.49 -12.84
CA LYS A 428 10.46 -7.94 -13.58
C LYS A 428 11.68 -8.05 -12.67
N LEU A 429 11.92 -7.04 -11.83
CA LEU A 429 13.00 -7.06 -10.85
C LEU A 429 12.87 -8.25 -9.88
N LYS A 430 11.68 -8.48 -9.31
CA LYS A 430 11.46 -9.58 -8.35
C LYS A 430 11.66 -10.96 -8.98
N MET A 431 11.23 -11.13 -10.22
CA MET A 431 11.44 -12.37 -10.96
C MET A 431 12.92 -12.59 -11.30
N GLU A 432 13.68 -11.53 -11.58
CA GLU A 432 15.15 -11.61 -11.72
C GLU A 432 15.84 -12.00 -10.41
N GLU A 433 15.39 -11.46 -9.27
CA GLU A 433 15.93 -11.82 -7.94
C GLU A 433 15.67 -13.29 -7.60
N ALA A 434 14.50 -13.84 -7.95
CA ALA A 434 14.16 -15.24 -7.69
C ALA A 434 14.95 -16.25 -8.54
N LYS A 435 15.50 -15.82 -9.69
CA LYS A 435 16.29 -16.65 -10.62
C LYS A 435 17.78 -16.73 -10.25
N ASN A 436 18.26 -15.86 -9.36
CA ASN A 436 19.67 -15.75 -8.94
C ASN A 436 19.88 -16.27 -7.52
#